data_AF-X6C2S5-F1
#
_entry.id   AF-X6C2S5-F1
#
_cell.length_a   1.000
_cell.length_b   1.000
_cell.length_c   1.000
_cell.angle_alpha   90.00
_cell.angle_beta   90.00
_cell.angle_gamma   90.00
#
_symmetry.space_group_name_H-M   'P 1'
#
loop_
_entity.id
_entity.type
_entity.pdbx_description
1 polymer ?
#
loop_
_entity_poly.entity_id
_entity_poly.type
_entity_poly.pdbx_seq_one_letter_code
_entity_poly.pdbx_strand_id
1 'polypeptide(L)'
;MRRLRLARFSEEADSGTYLPLNLYASDRAISIDYAIMEKVSNIALVPVSFTWSDLGSWRSLLDSGMTDESGNVMIGDVVAVDCENSCLRSRGRLLSAIGLKNVAVVSTADANFVAPVAESQHVRRVVERLGKCYLLETKLTPSHNHVLLPALDASVLHTCFQ
;
A
#
# COMPACT_ATOMS: atom_id res chain seq x y z
N MET A 1 -31.58 14.93 18.33
CA MET A 1 -31.51 13.66 17.56
C MET A 1 -31.55 13.97 16.07
N ARG A 2 -30.40 14.05 15.39
CA ARG A 2 -30.32 14.22 13.93
C ARG A 2 -30.19 12.84 13.28
N ARG A 3 -31.20 12.43 12.50
CA ARG A 3 -31.15 11.20 11.68
C ARG A 3 -30.03 11.35 10.65
N LEU A 4 -29.07 10.42 10.66
CA LEU A 4 -28.09 10.24 9.59
C LEU A 4 -28.84 9.92 8.29
N ARG A 5 -28.70 10.80 7.30
CA ARG A 5 -29.22 10.64 5.94
C ARG A 5 -28.25 9.69 5.22
N LEU A 6 -28.64 8.44 5.03
CA LEU A 6 -27.95 7.50 4.13
C LEU A 6 -27.88 8.16 2.75
N ALA A 7 -26.68 8.49 2.30
CA ALA A 7 -26.45 8.95 0.95
C ALA A 7 -26.83 7.78 0.01
N ARG A 8 -27.90 7.95 -0.75
CA ARG A 8 -28.16 7.09 -1.91
C ARG A 8 -27.03 7.38 -2.90
N PHE A 9 -26.19 6.39 -3.16
CA PHE A 9 -25.34 6.40 -4.34
C PHE A 9 -26.25 6.53 -5.55
N SER A 10 -26.05 7.57 -6.35
CA SER A 10 -26.67 7.71 -7.67
C SER A 10 -26.15 6.58 -8.55
N GLU A 11 -27.05 5.79 -9.12
CA GLU A 11 -26.79 4.86 -10.22
C GLU A 11 -26.42 5.67 -11.47
N GLU A 12 -25.21 6.21 -11.52
CA GLU A 12 -24.56 6.45 -12.81
C GLU A 12 -23.93 5.13 -13.23
N ALA A 13 -24.41 4.60 -14.36
CA ALA A 13 -24.05 3.29 -14.88
C ALA A 13 -22.57 3.26 -15.29
N ASP A 14 -21.71 2.87 -14.36
CA ASP A 14 -20.39 2.34 -14.67
C ASP A 14 -20.59 1.11 -15.56
N SER A 15 -20.01 1.15 -16.77
CA SER A 15 -20.11 0.10 -17.78
C SER A 15 -19.23 -1.11 -17.43
N GLY A 16 -19.53 -1.77 -16.32
CA GLY A 16 -18.80 -2.92 -15.81
C GLY A 16 -19.70 -4.12 -15.57
N THR A 17 -19.20 -5.32 -15.87
CA THR A 17 -19.78 -6.56 -15.37
C THR A 17 -19.28 -6.77 -13.94
N TYR A 18 -20.18 -6.70 -12.96
CA TYR A 18 -19.83 -6.94 -11.56
C TYR A 18 -20.02 -8.41 -11.21
N LEU A 19 -19.04 -8.99 -10.51
CA LEU A 19 -19.21 -10.31 -9.92
C LEU A 19 -20.03 -10.19 -8.62
N PRO A 20 -21.14 -10.92 -8.47
CA PRO A 20 -21.92 -10.95 -7.23
C PRO A 20 -21.06 -11.31 -6.02
N LEU A 21 -21.26 -10.61 -4.89
CA LEU A 21 -20.43 -10.75 -3.70
C LEU A 21 -20.39 -12.19 -3.14
N ASN A 22 -21.52 -12.91 -3.22
CA ASN A 22 -21.60 -14.31 -2.80
C ASN A 22 -20.75 -15.25 -3.67
N LEU A 23 -20.62 -14.95 -4.96
CA LEU A 23 -19.75 -15.71 -5.87
C LEU A 23 -18.28 -15.36 -5.61
N TYR A 24 -17.95 -14.07 -5.51
CA TYR A 24 -16.59 -13.63 -5.19
C TYR A 24 -16.08 -14.20 -3.87
N ALA A 25 -16.93 -14.23 -2.83
CA ALA A 25 -16.56 -14.76 -1.52
C ALA A 25 -16.28 -16.27 -1.53
N SER A 26 -16.81 -17.00 -2.52
CA SER A 26 -16.58 -18.44 -2.66
C SER A 26 -15.33 -18.79 -3.48
N ASP A 27 -14.70 -17.81 -4.12
CA ASP A 27 -13.54 -18.00 -4.97
C ASP A 27 -12.22 -18.09 -4.19
N ARG A 28 -11.23 -18.77 -4.79
CA ARG A 28 -9.89 -18.89 -4.21
C ARG A 28 -9.08 -17.62 -4.46
N ALA A 29 -8.46 -17.09 -3.40
CA ALA A 29 -7.50 -16.00 -3.49
C ALA A 29 -6.14 -16.47 -4.02
N ILE A 30 -6.03 -16.61 -5.35
CA ILE A 30 -4.79 -16.97 -6.07
C ILE A 30 -4.48 -15.95 -7.16
N SER A 31 -3.20 -15.71 -7.48
CA SER A 31 -2.81 -14.77 -8.54
C SER A 31 -3.19 -15.31 -9.93
N ILE A 32 -3.41 -14.40 -10.89
CA ILE A 32 -3.76 -14.78 -12.26
C ILE A 32 -2.60 -15.53 -12.95
N ASP A 33 -1.36 -15.17 -12.59
CA ASP A 33 -0.15 -15.81 -13.11
C ASP A 33 -0.15 -17.30 -12.78
N TYR A 34 -0.40 -17.64 -11.52
CA TYR A 34 -0.47 -19.02 -11.05
C TYR A 34 -1.76 -19.72 -11.48
N ALA A 35 -2.88 -19.00 -11.50
CA ALA A 35 -4.17 -19.57 -11.85
C ALA A 35 -4.23 -20.00 -13.32
N ILE A 36 -3.70 -19.14 -14.21
CA ILE A 36 -3.87 -19.21 -15.66
C ILE A 36 -2.52 -19.19 -16.39
N MET A 37 -1.71 -18.14 -16.24
CA MET A 37 -0.56 -17.88 -17.13
C MET A 37 0.45 -19.03 -17.13
N GLU A 38 0.74 -19.63 -15.97
CA GLU A 38 1.68 -20.76 -15.88
C GLU A 38 1.16 -22.06 -16.51
N LYS A 39 -0.15 -22.17 -16.78
CA LYS A 39 -0.81 -23.39 -17.25
C LYS A 39 -1.15 -23.38 -18.73
N VAL A 40 -1.10 -22.21 -19.37
CA VAL A 40 -1.45 -22.06 -20.78
C VAL A 40 -0.21 -22.16 -21.66
N SER A 41 -0.31 -22.93 -22.76
CA SER A 41 0.80 -23.13 -23.70
C SER A 41 0.88 -22.09 -24.81
N ASN A 42 -0.22 -21.37 -25.06
CA ASN A 42 -0.34 -20.42 -26.17
C ASN A 42 -0.29 -18.97 -25.68
N ILE A 43 0.90 -18.51 -25.28
CA ILE A 43 1.15 -17.12 -24.86
C ILE A 43 1.97 -16.41 -25.96
N ALA A 44 1.55 -15.20 -26.32
CA ALA A 44 2.36 -14.27 -27.11
C ALA A 44 2.87 -13.14 -26.20
N LEU A 45 4.15 -12.78 -26.33
CA LEU A 45 4.80 -11.72 -25.57
C LEU A 45 5.20 -10.59 -26.52
N VAL A 46 4.97 -9.35 -26.12
CA VAL A 46 5.43 -8.16 -26.86
C VAL A 46 6.57 -7.53 -26.07
N PRO A 47 7.79 -7.46 -26.63
CA PRO A 47 8.89 -6.79 -25.95
C PRO A 47 8.62 -5.29 -25.86
N VAL A 48 8.96 -4.71 -24.72
CA VAL A 48 8.89 -3.27 -24.48
C VAL A 48 10.29 -2.68 -24.39
N SER A 49 10.46 -1.45 -24.88
CA SER A 49 11.75 -0.75 -24.94
C SER A 49 11.95 0.28 -23.83
N PHE A 50 11.03 0.36 -22.87
CA PHE A 50 11.10 1.29 -21.74
C PHE A 50 11.41 0.55 -20.44
N THR A 51 12.01 1.27 -19.48
CA THR A 51 12.21 0.78 -18.12
C THR A 51 10.88 0.79 -17.37
N TRP A 52 10.54 -0.32 -16.73
CA TRP A 52 9.35 -0.44 -15.89
C TRP A 52 9.74 -0.94 -14.49
N SER A 53 9.07 -0.44 -13.47
CA SER A 53 9.15 -0.90 -12.09
C SER A 53 7.75 -0.96 -11.51
N ASP A 54 7.45 -2.03 -10.78
CA ASP A 54 6.19 -2.22 -10.06
C ASP A 54 6.04 -1.32 -8.82
N LEU A 55 7.06 -0.50 -8.52
CA LEU A 55 7.13 0.38 -7.35
C LEU A 55 6.79 -0.36 -6.04
N GLY A 56 7.17 -1.63 -5.93
CA GLY A 56 6.85 -2.48 -4.78
C GLY A 56 7.69 -2.22 -3.52
N SER A 57 8.73 -1.37 -3.60
CA SER A 57 9.63 -1.08 -2.48
C SER A 57 10.11 0.36 -2.47
N TRP A 58 10.60 0.82 -1.31
CA TRP A 58 11.21 2.15 -1.19
C TRP A 58 12.56 2.21 -1.91
N ARG A 59 13.19 1.06 -2.12
CA ARG A 59 14.37 0.94 -3.00
C ARG A 59 14.01 1.32 -4.44
N SER A 60 12.85 0.90 -4.94
CA SER A 60 12.38 1.26 -6.29
C SER A 60 12.23 2.79 -6.45
N LEU A 61 11.92 3.52 -5.37
CA LEU A 61 11.88 4.98 -5.37
C LEU A 61 13.27 5.62 -5.36
N LEU A 62 14.28 4.99 -4.76
CA LEU A 62 15.67 5.43 -4.86
C LEU A 62 16.23 5.21 -6.26
N ASP A 63 15.93 4.06 -6.85
CA ASP A 63 16.44 3.69 -8.17
C ASP A 63 15.79 4.52 -9.31
N SER A 64 14.59 5.06 -9.10
CA SER A 64 13.85 5.85 -10.10
C SER A 64 13.71 7.33 -9.77
N GLY A 65 14.03 7.74 -8.54
CA GLY A 65 13.87 9.10 -8.06
C GLY A 65 14.99 10.03 -8.49
N MET A 66 14.71 11.34 -8.46
CA MET A 66 15.77 12.35 -8.56
C MET A 66 16.54 12.38 -7.24
N THR A 67 17.84 12.09 -7.31
CA THR A 67 18.73 12.11 -6.16
C THR A 67 19.48 13.45 -6.05
N ASP A 68 19.84 13.84 -4.84
CA ASP A 68 20.84 14.88 -4.60
C ASP A 68 22.27 14.38 -4.89
N GLU A 69 23.27 15.22 -4.65
CA GLU A 69 24.70 14.89 -4.85
C GLU A 69 25.19 13.74 -3.95
N SER A 70 24.48 13.45 -2.85
CA SER A 70 24.81 12.39 -1.89
C SER A 70 23.96 11.13 -2.10
N GLY A 71 23.20 11.05 -3.20
CA GLY A 71 22.36 9.90 -3.55
C GLY A 71 21.06 9.81 -2.75
N ASN A 72 20.65 10.87 -2.05
CA ASN A 72 19.40 10.88 -1.29
C ASN A 72 18.22 11.26 -2.19
N VAL A 73 17.10 10.58 -2.02
CA VAL A 73 15.80 11.03 -2.55
C VAL A 73 15.08 11.77 -1.45
N MET A 74 14.83 13.06 -1.64
CA MET A 74 14.12 13.92 -0.69
C MET A 74 12.79 14.39 -1.28
N ILE A 75 11.68 14.09 -0.60
CA ILE A 75 10.33 14.44 -1.06
C ILE A 75 9.56 15.14 0.06
N GLY A 76 9.12 16.38 -0.18
CA GLY A 76 8.38 17.20 0.78
C GLY A 76 9.30 18.05 1.67
N ASP A 77 8.79 18.46 2.84
CA ASP A 77 9.55 19.28 3.79
C ASP A 77 10.59 18.43 4.52
N VAL A 78 11.80 18.38 3.95
CA VAL A 78 12.92 17.57 4.45
C VAL A 78 14.15 18.46 4.64
N VAL A 79 14.79 18.33 5.80
CA VAL A 79 16.12 18.88 6.09
C VAL A 79 17.06 17.71 6.41
N ALA A 80 18.04 17.49 5.56
CA ALA A 80 19.02 16.43 5.71
C ALA A 80 20.43 17.02 5.87
N VAL A 81 21.20 16.51 6.83
CA VAL A 81 22.59 16.90 7.07
C VAL A 81 23.43 15.62 7.16
N ASP A 82 24.51 15.53 6.40
CA ASP A 82 25.39 14.34 6.39
C ASP A 82 24.65 13.01 6.13
N CYS A 83 23.62 13.04 5.28
CA CYS A 83 22.87 11.85 4.86
C CYS A 83 23.36 11.33 3.50
N GLU A 84 23.36 10.02 3.32
CA GLU A 84 23.79 9.38 2.07
C GLU A 84 22.87 8.22 1.67
N ASN A 85 22.61 8.08 0.37
CA ASN A 85 21.85 6.97 -0.23
C ASN A 85 20.53 6.66 0.49
N SER A 86 19.84 7.68 0.99
CA SER A 86 18.65 7.53 1.85
C SER A 86 17.38 8.08 1.19
N CYS A 87 16.25 7.42 1.43
CA CYS A 87 14.94 7.88 0.96
C CYS A 87 14.24 8.61 2.10
N LEU A 88 14.18 9.94 2.02
CA LEU A 88 13.59 10.80 3.05
C LEU A 88 12.31 11.44 2.49
N ARG A 89 11.16 11.04 3.02
CA ARG A 89 9.87 11.54 2.56
C ARG A 89 9.06 12.08 3.71
N SER A 90 8.57 13.30 3.55
CA SER A 90 7.64 13.91 4.48
C SER A 90 6.34 14.34 3.81
N ARG A 91 5.22 14.11 4.51
CA ARG A 91 3.90 14.60 4.13
C ARG A 91 3.20 15.17 5.37
N GLY A 92 3.14 16.51 5.43
CA GLY A 92 2.34 17.24 6.43
C GLY A 92 3.10 17.70 7.68
N ARG A 93 4.41 17.42 7.79
CA ARG A 93 5.28 17.93 8.86
C ARG A 93 6.72 18.08 8.38
N LEU A 94 7.58 18.78 9.13
CA LEU A 94 9.01 18.80 8.84
C LEU A 94 9.67 17.47 9.24
N LEU A 95 10.47 16.90 8.35
CA LEU A 95 11.36 15.78 8.63
C LEU A 95 12.81 16.26 8.65
N SER A 96 13.48 16.10 9.79
CA SER A 96 14.90 16.43 9.93
C SER A 96 15.70 15.16 10.19
N ALA A 97 16.76 14.94 9.40
CA ALA A 97 17.63 13.77 9.50
C ALA A 97 19.10 14.19 9.50
N ILE A 98 19.92 13.55 10.33
CA ILE A 98 21.36 13.78 10.41
C ILE A 98 22.10 12.45 10.41
N GLY A 99 23.13 12.29 9.58
CA GLY A 99 24.04 11.14 9.63
C GLY A 99 23.46 9.81 9.14
N LEU A 100 22.27 9.80 8.51
CA LEU A 100 21.62 8.57 8.06
C LEU A 100 22.20 8.07 6.74
N LYS A 101 22.48 6.76 6.67
CA LYS A 101 23.00 6.11 5.47
C LYS A 101 22.20 4.87 5.08
N ASN A 102 21.76 4.77 3.83
CA ASN A 102 20.98 3.64 3.31
C ASN A 102 19.67 3.39 4.08
N VAL A 103 18.99 4.45 4.54
CA VAL A 103 17.75 4.37 5.32
C VAL A 103 16.58 4.95 4.54
N ALA A 104 15.43 4.31 4.62
CA ALA A 104 14.15 4.88 4.23
C ALA A 104 13.45 5.43 5.47
N VAL A 105 13.15 6.74 5.45
CA VAL A 105 12.34 7.43 6.45
C VAL A 105 11.14 8.03 5.75
N VAL A 106 9.94 7.59 6.12
CA VAL A 106 8.69 8.16 5.64
C VAL A 106 7.86 8.65 6.80
N SER A 107 7.57 9.94 6.79
CA SER A 107 6.68 10.58 7.75
C SER A 107 5.41 11.02 7.06
N THR A 108 4.27 10.51 7.52
CA THR A 108 2.93 10.93 7.11
C THR A 108 2.16 11.49 8.30
N ALA A 109 0.91 11.90 8.10
CA ALA A 109 0.07 12.42 9.18
C ALA A 109 -0.27 11.34 10.23
N ASP A 110 -0.43 10.10 9.76
CA ASP A 110 -0.86 8.93 10.54
C ASP A 110 0.29 8.16 11.17
N ALA A 111 1.43 8.00 10.50
CA ALA A 111 2.53 7.19 11.02
C ALA A 111 3.91 7.62 10.53
N ASN A 112 4.95 7.11 11.19
CA ASN A 112 6.32 7.18 10.72
C ASN A 112 6.83 5.78 10.44
N PHE A 113 7.45 5.60 9.28
CA PHE A 113 8.13 4.38 8.89
C PHE A 113 9.63 4.63 8.78
N VAL A 114 10.43 3.79 9.42
CA VAL A 114 11.90 3.84 9.37
C VAL A 114 12.42 2.42 9.18
N ALA A 115 13.22 2.21 8.14
CA ALA A 115 13.89 0.94 7.90
C ALA A 115 15.15 1.14 7.05
N PRO A 116 16.13 0.24 7.12
CA PRO A 116 17.11 0.11 6.05
C PRO A 116 16.40 -0.02 4.70
N VAL A 117 16.91 0.65 3.67
CA VAL A 117 16.34 0.58 2.31
C VAL A 117 16.21 -0.86 1.84
N ALA A 118 17.23 -1.67 2.11
CA ALA A 118 17.31 -3.09 1.77
C ALA A 118 16.26 -3.97 2.45
N GLU A 119 15.61 -3.49 3.52
CA GLU A 119 14.60 -4.22 4.28
C GLU A 119 13.19 -3.62 4.12
N SER A 120 13.05 -2.55 3.33
CA SER A 120 11.80 -1.77 3.22
C SER A 120 10.61 -2.58 2.69
N GLN A 121 10.86 -3.61 1.88
CA GLN A 121 9.84 -4.56 1.40
C GLN A 121 9.15 -5.34 2.53
N HIS A 122 9.74 -5.40 3.73
CA HIS A 122 9.19 -6.12 4.86
C HIS A 122 8.16 -5.33 5.68
N VAL A 123 7.73 -4.17 5.19
CA VAL A 123 6.66 -3.35 5.79
C VAL A 123 5.40 -4.16 6.09
N ARG A 124 5.09 -5.19 5.29
CA ARG A 124 3.97 -6.11 5.53
C ARG A 124 4.00 -6.74 6.93
N ARG A 125 5.17 -7.08 7.46
CA ARG A 125 5.31 -7.66 8.80
C ARG A 125 4.86 -6.68 9.89
N VAL A 126 5.12 -5.38 9.68
CA VAL A 126 4.69 -4.31 10.60
C VAL A 126 3.17 -4.16 10.53
N VAL A 127 2.60 -4.11 9.32
CA VAL A 127 1.14 -4.02 9.11
C VAL A 127 0.41 -5.20 9.77
N GLU A 128 0.90 -6.43 9.57
CA GLU A 128 0.33 -7.64 10.20
C GLU A 128 0.39 -7.58 11.73
N ARG A 129 1.45 -7.00 12.31
CA ARG A 129 1.59 -6.85 13.76
C ARG A 129 0.66 -5.77 14.30
N LEU A 130 0.54 -4.64 13.62
CA LEU A 130 -0.37 -3.57 13.99
C LEU A 130 -1.84 -4.02 13.93
N GLY A 131 -2.21 -4.81 12.92
CA GLY A 131 -3.55 -5.38 12.79
C GLY A 131 -3.94 -6.30 13.96
N LYS A 132 -2.98 -7.00 14.57
CA LYS A 132 -3.18 -7.80 15.78
C LYS A 132 -3.32 -6.96 17.05
N CYS A 133 -2.65 -5.81 17.10
CA CYS A 133 -2.58 -4.96 18.29
C CYS A 133 -3.76 -3.95 18.42
N TYR A 134 -4.73 -3.94 17.51
CA TYR A 134 -5.88 -3.00 17.55
C TYR A 134 -5.48 -1.51 17.76
N LEU A 135 -4.29 -1.10 17.30
CA LEU A 135 -3.88 0.31 17.34
C LEU A 135 -4.71 1.11 16.32
N LEU A 136 -5.26 2.25 16.76
CA LEU A 136 -6.20 3.08 15.98
C LEU A 136 -5.68 3.52 14.60
N GLU A 137 -4.35 3.63 14.43
CA GLU A 137 -3.72 4.00 13.15
C GLU A 137 -4.07 3.02 12.01
N THR A 138 -4.37 1.75 12.31
CA THR A 138 -4.77 0.75 11.29
C THR A 138 -6.16 0.96 10.69
N LYS A 139 -7.01 1.82 11.29
CA LYS A 139 -8.38 2.06 10.81
C LYS A 139 -8.54 3.32 9.97
N LEU A 140 -7.49 4.13 9.86
CA LEU A 140 -7.62 5.53 9.40
C LEU A 140 -6.85 5.87 8.12
N THR A 141 -6.09 4.95 7.52
CA THR A 141 -5.58 5.18 6.17
C THR A 141 -6.74 4.93 5.20
N PRO A 142 -7.35 5.98 4.60
CA PRO A 142 -8.40 5.79 3.62
C PRO A 142 -7.69 5.38 2.33
N SER A 143 -7.47 4.08 2.14
CA SER A 143 -7.34 3.60 0.77
C SER A 143 -8.73 3.72 0.15
N HIS A 144 -8.82 4.30 -1.04
CA HIS A 144 -10.09 4.46 -1.78
C HIS A 144 -10.76 3.10 -2.11
N ASN A 145 -10.15 1.97 -1.71
CA ASN A 145 -10.58 0.61 -1.97
C ASN A 145 -11.10 -0.16 -0.74
N HIS A 146 -11.22 0.47 0.44
CA HIS A 146 -11.97 -0.19 1.51
C HIS A 146 -13.47 -0.06 1.24
N VAL A 147 -14.07 -1.15 0.78
CA VAL A 147 -15.52 -1.34 0.94
C VAL A 147 -15.77 -1.42 2.43
N LEU A 148 -16.27 -0.33 3.01
CA LEU A 148 -16.80 -0.34 4.37
C LEU A 148 -18.03 -1.26 4.36
N LEU A 149 -17.83 -2.52 4.74
CA LEU A 149 -18.96 -3.41 5.01
C LEU A 149 -19.75 -2.78 6.16
N PRO A 150 -21.05 -2.48 5.97
CA PRO A 150 -21.89 -2.06 7.08
C PRO A 150 -21.84 -3.16 8.12
N ALA A 151 -21.60 -2.80 9.38
CA ALA A 151 -21.40 -3.70 10.51
C ALA A 151 -22.35 -4.90 10.45
N LEU A 152 -21.85 -6.01 9.91
CA LEU A 152 -22.52 -7.29 9.98
C LEU A 152 -22.26 -7.82 11.39
N ASP A 153 -23.36 -8.25 11.99
CA ASP A 153 -23.51 -8.75 13.34
C ASP A 153 -22.36 -9.68 13.76
N ALA A 154 -21.89 -9.51 15.00
CA ALA A 154 -20.70 -10.17 15.57
C ALA A 154 -20.83 -11.70 15.72
N SER A 155 -21.90 -12.29 15.19
CA SER A 155 -22.25 -13.70 15.26
C SER A 155 -21.63 -14.57 14.14
N VAL A 156 -21.07 -13.98 13.08
CA VAL A 156 -20.57 -14.74 11.90
C VAL A 156 -19.07 -15.07 11.96
N LEU A 157 -18.29 -14.44 12.84
CA LEU A 157 -16.84 -14.65 12.91
C LEU A 157 -16.40 -15.98 13.55
N HIS A 158 -17.32 -16.82 14.02
CA HIS A 158 -16.98 -18.06 14.74
C HIS A 158 -16.82 -19.31 13.84
N THR A 159 -16.93 -19.19 12.50
CA THR A 159 -16.95 -20.40 11.63
C THR A 159 -15.90 -20.41 10.51
N CYS A 160 -15.01 -19.42 10.41
CA CYS A 160 -14.01 -19.37 9.33
C CYS A 160 -12.55 -19.62 9.74
N PHE A 161 -12.30 -20.16 10.94
CA PHE A 161 -10.97 -20.65 11.32
C PHE A 161 -11.05 -22.04 11.98
N GLN A 162 -11.49 -23.03 11.19
CA GLN A 162 -11.03 -24.41 11.25
C GLN A 162 -10.78 -24.92 9.84
#